data_AF-A0A1V3BWC9-F1
#
_entry.id   AF-A0A1V3BWC9-F1
#
_cell.length_a   1.000
_cell.length_b   1.000
_cell.length_c   1.000
_cell.angle_alpha   90.00
_cell.angle_beta   90.00
_cell.angle_gamma   90.00
#
_symmetry.space_group_name_H-M   'P 1'
#
loop_
_entity.id
_entity.type
_entity.pdbx_description
1 polymer ?
#
loop_
_entity_poly.entity_id
_entity_poly.type
_entity_poly.pdbx_seq_one_letter_code
_entity_poly.pdbx_strand_id
1 'polypeptide(L)'
;MIVHDTDDQDRVRATFKFYPTPENLGADSGSYALTGNYQAGHLLLDPDYWIDNPGYRMVGLNGELEDADTLTGAMGSDTCGPFSVQRISDEADPPPPED
;
A
#
# COMPACT_ATOMS: atom_id res chain seq x y z
N MET A 1 22.17 -28.79 -4.57
CA MET A 1 20.86 -28.35 -5.10
C MET A 1 20.33 -27.34 -4.11
N ILE A 2 20.56 -26.06 -4.36
CA ILE A 2 19.94 -25.00 -3.56
C ILE A 2 18.51 -24.90 -4.11
N VAL A 3 17.54 -25.25 -3.29
CA VAL A 3 16.14 -24.97 -3.59
C VAL A 3 15.95 -23.47 -3.38
N HIS A 4 15.91 -22.72 -4.49
CA HIS A 4 15.27 -21.41 -4.45
C HIS A 4 13.78 -21.70 -4.30
N ASP A 5 13.23 -21.37 -3.14
CA ASP A 5 11.78 -21.23 -3.01
C ASP A 5 11.39 -20.01 -3.86
N THR A 6 10.93 -20.27 -5.07
CA THR A 6 10.55 -19.25 -6.06
C THR A 6 9.08 -18.87 -5.97
N ASP A 7 8.38 -19.19 -4.87
CA ASP A 7 6.95 -18.91 -4.72
C ASP A 7 6.67 -17.77 -3.71
N ASP A 8 7.57 -17.51 -2.75
CA ASP A 8 7.42 -16.43 -1.76
C ASP A 8 8.13 -15.10 -2.12
N GLN A 9 8.82 -15.00 -3.27
CA GLN A 9 9.67 -13.84 -3.57
C GLN A 9 8.98 -12.59 -4.11
N ASP A 10 7.67 -12.65 -4.37
CA ASP A 10 6.93 -11.51 -4.91
C ASP A 10 5.76 -11.06 -4.04
N ARG A 11 5.40 -11.80 -2.98
CA ARG A 11 4.26 -11.43 -2.12
C ARG A 11 4.68 -10.36 -1.10
N VAL A 12 3.90 -9.29 -1.04
CA VAL A 12 4.15 -8.15 -0.14
C VAL A 12 2.92 -7.83 0.68
N ARG A 13 3.15 -7.32 1.89
CA ARG A 13 2.12 -6.71 2.74
C ARG A 13 2.51 -5.27 3.02
N ALA A 14 1.52 -4.39 3.11
CA ALA A 14 1.74 -2.98 3.38
C ALA A 14 0.70 -2.43 4.36
N THR A 15 1.05 -1.33 5.02
CA THR A 15 0.14 -0.56 5.85
C THR A 15 -0.18 0.75 5.16
N PHE A 16 -1.44 0.99 4.82
CA PHE A 16 -1.90 2.28 4.32
C PHE A 16 -2.38 3.13 5.50
N LYS A 17 -1.76 4.29 5.73
CA LYS A 17 -2.16 5.24 6.79
C LYS A 17 -2.60 6.54 6.16
N PHE A 18 -3.74 7.07 6.58
CA PHE A 18 -4.23 8.38 6.16
C PHE A 18 -4.63 9.22 7.36
N TYR A 19 -4.56 10.53 7.16
CA TYR A 19 -4.85 11.53 8.17
C TYR A 19 -5.36 12.82 7.50
N PRO A 20 -6.04 13.70 8.26
CA PRO A 20 -6.54 14.96 7.74
C PRO A 20 -5.42 15.86 7.23
N THR A 21 -5.64 16.52 6.10
CA THR A 21 -4.74 17.56 5.60
C THR A 21 -5.21 18.94 6.07
N PRO A 22 -4.35 19.98 6.05
CA PRO A 22 -4.77 21.34 6.34
C PRO A 22 -5.96 21.83 5.49
N GLU A 23 -6.10 21.30 4.28
CA GLU A 23 -7.19 21.62 3.34
C GLU A 23 -8.48 20.83 3.62
N ASN A 24 -8.39 19.73 4.37
CA ASN A 24 -9.53 18.88 4.73
C ASN A 24 -9.42 18.37 6.18
N LEU A 25 -9.52 19.29 7.14
CA LEU A 25 -9.46 19.00 8.58
C LEU A 25 -10.68 18.21 9.11
N GLY A 26 -11.74 18.08 8.31
CA GLY A 26 -12.95 17.33 8.67
C GLY A 26 -12.91 15.85 8.30
N ALA A 27 -11.85 15.41 7.61
CA ALA A 27 -11.62 13.98 7.41
C ALA A 27 -11.25 13.29 8.73
N ASP A 28 -11.44 11.98 8.77
CA ASP A 28 -10.95 11.14 9.85
C ASP A 28 -9.59 10.53 9.48
N SER A 29 -8.80 10.20 10.50
CA SER A 29 -7.62 9.35 10.33
C SER A 29 -8.03 7.89 10.30
N GLY A 30 -7.18 7.05 9.73
CA GLY A 30 -7.37 5.60 9.78
C GLY A 30 -6.21 4.86 9.13
N SER A 31 -6.26 3.54 9.23
CA SER A 31 -5.27 2.69 8.59
C SER A 31 -5.79 1.29 8.29
N TYR A 32 -5.29 0.68 7.24
CA TYR A 32 -5.66 -0.68 6.85
C TYR A 32 -4.48 -1.42 6.23
N ALA A 33 -4.55 -2.74 6.32
CA ALA A 33 -3.61 -3.64 5.70
C ALA A 33 -3.93 -3.80 4.20
N LEU A 34 -2.86 -3.91 3.43
CA LEU A 34 -2.85 -4.26 2.02
C LEU A 34 -2.03 -5.53 1.84
N THR A 35 -2.44 -6.36 0.89
CA THR A 35 -1.69 -7.55 0.48
C THR A 35 -1.65 -7.64 -1.03
N GLY A 36 -0.58 -8.20 -1.58
CA GLY A 36 -0.50 -8.40 -3.01
C GLY A 36 0.89 -8.77 -3.46
N ASN A 37 1.28 -8.32 -4.65
CA ASN A 37 2.52 -8.73 -5.27
C ASN A 37 3.33 -7.55 -5.81
N TYR A 38 4.65 -7.70 -5.77
CA TYR A 38 5.60 -6.81 -6.42
C TYR A 38 6.45 -7.62 -7.41
N GLN A 39 6.34 -7.30 -8.69
CA GLN A 39 7.02 -8.03 -9.78
C GLN A 39 7.55 -7.06 -10.83
N ALA A 40 8.83 -7.18 -11.16
CA ALA A 40 9.46 -6.43 -12.25
C ALA A 40 9.21 -4.91 -12.21
N GLY A 41 9.18 -4.31 -11.00
CA GLY A 41 8.92 -2.88 -10.83
C GLY A 41 7.44 -2.51 -10.70
N HIS A 42 6.52 -3.46 -10.89
CA HIS A 42 5.09 -3.26 -10.74
C HIS A 42 4.60 -3.74 -9.37
N LEU A 43 3.77 -2.92 -8.72
CA LEU A 43 3.14 -3.21 -7.44
C LEU A 43 1.63 -3.30 -7.63
N LEU A 44 1.04 -4.42 -7.23
CA LEU A 44 -0.40 -4.58 -7.14
C LEU A 44 -0.76 -4.97 -5.71
N LEU A 45 -1.55 -4.13 -5.05
CA LEU A 45 -1.99 -4.29 -3.66
C LEU A 45 -3.51 -4.18 -3.58
N ASP A 46 -4.13 -5.22 -3.03
CA ASP A 46 -5.56 -5.26 -2.74
C ASP A 46 -5.80 -4.99 -1.24
N PRO A 47 -6.93 -4.36 -0.86
CA PRO A 47 -7.37 -4.26 0.52
C PRO A 47 -7.48 -5.61 1.21
N ASP A 48 -6.92 -5.71 2.41
CA ASP A 48 -6.98 -6.90 3.27
C ASP A 48 -8.01 -6.67 4.39
N TYR A 49 -7.62 -5.98 5.46
CA TYR A 49 -8.49 -5.68 6.60
C TYR A 49 -8.18 -4.31 7.22
N TRP A 50 -9.16 -3.73 7.94
CA TRP A 50 -8.96 -2.48 8.67
C TRP A 50 -8.13 -2.67 9.94
N ILE A 51 -7.14 -1.82 10.16
CA ILE A 51 -6.38 -1.73 11.42
C ILE A 51 -7.04 -0.69 12.34
N ASP A 52 -7.40 0.47 11.78
CA ASP A 52 -8.17 1.53 12.43
C ASP A 52 -9.23 2.06 11.45
N ASN A 53 -10.51 1.79 11.74
CA ASN A 53 -11.64 1.98 10.83
C ASN A 53 -12.50 3.21 11.18
N PRO A 54 -12.41 4.31 10.42
CA PRO A 54 -13.28 5.46 10.59
C PRO A 54 -14.62 5.36 9.84
N GLY A 55 -14.91 4.24 9.18
CA GLY A 55 -16.14 4.04 8.38
C GLY A 55 -16.00 4.35 6.89
N TYR A 56 -14.77 4.47 6.38
CA TYR A 56 -14.49 4.66 4.95
C TYR A 56 -14.41 3.33 4.20
N ARG A 57 -14.23 3.41 2.86
CA ARG A 57 -13.90 2.25 2.04
C ARG A 57 -12.38 2.15 1.89
N MET A 58 -11.86 0.94 1.95
CA MET A 58 -10.46 0.67 1.60
C MET A 58 -10.31 0.71 0.07
N VAL A 59 -9.15 1.14 -0.40
CA VAL A 59 -8.80 1.16 -1.84
C VAL A 59 -7.51 0.39 -2.06
N GLY A 60 -7.43 -0.33 -3.17
CA GLY A 60 -6.17 -0.95 -3.59
C GLY A 60 -5.20 0.07 -4.17
N LEU A 61 -3.95 -0.35 -4.37
CA LEU A 61 -2.94 0.43 -5.07
C LEU A 61 -2.39 -0.38 -6.24
N ASN A 62 -2.34 0.24 -7.40
CA ASN A 62 -1.63 -0.27 -8.57
C ASN A 62 -0.60 0.76 -8.98
N GLY A 63 0.68 0.41 -8.96
CA GLY A 63 1.74 1.34 -9.29
C GLY A 63 2.95 0.69 -9.94
N GLU A 64 3.84 1.54 -10.41
CA GLU A 64 5.10 1.18 -11.03
C GLU A 64 6.23 2.06 -10.49
N LEU A 65 7.41 1.47 -10.34
CA LEU A 65 8.62 2.22 -10.02
C LEU A 65 9.00 3.08 -11.22
N GLU A 66 9.02 4.38 -11.00
CA GLU A 66 9.53 5.35 -11.96
C GLU A 66 11.07 5.38 -11.92
N ASP A 67 11.64 5.24 -10.73
CA ASP A 67 13.08 5.15 -10.48
C ASP A 67 13.38 4.29 -9.24
N ALA A 68 14.59 4.38 -8.69
CA ALA A 68 15.01 3.56 -7.55
C ALA A 68 14.22 3.83 -6.27
N ASP A 69 13.66 5.05 -6.10
CA ASP A 69 13.04 5.54 -4.87
C ASP A 69 11.60 6.04 -5.06
N THR A 70 11.16 6.22 -6.29
CA THR A 70 9.84 6.80 -6.62
C THR A 70 8.89 5.75 -7.17
N LEU A 71 7.73 5.62 -6.54
CA LEU A 71 6.61 4.79 -6.99
C LEU A 71 5.44 5.69 -7.38
N THR A 72 4.92 5.52 -8.59
CA THR A 72 3.72 6.23 -9.06
C THR A 72 2.63 5.25 -9.41
N GLY A 73 1.37 5.68 -9.37
CA GLY A 73 0.27 4.76 -9.66
C GLY A 73 -1.11 5.36 -9.49
N ALA A 74 -2.10 4.48 -9.41
CA ALA A 74 -3.49 4.80 -9.20
C ALA A 74 -4.06 4.02 -8.02
N MET A 75 -4.98 4.66 -7.32
CA MET A 75 -5.83 3.99 -6.33
C MET A 75 -6.92 3.19 -7.06
N GLY A 76 -7.29 2.03 -6.53
CA GLY A 76 -8.31 1.13 -7.08
C GLY A 76 -9.74 1.65 -6.94
N SER A 77 -10.02 2.84 -7.47
CA SER A 77 -11.34 3.47 -7.50
C SER A 77 -11.39 4.52 -8.61
N ASP A 78 -12.47 4.52 -9.40
CA ASP A 78 -12.68 5.47 -10.51
C ASP A 78 -12.80 6.94 -10.04
N THR A 79 -13.00 7.16 -8.74
CA THR A 79 -13.11 8.50 -8.15
C THR A 79 -11.83 8.97 -7.46
N CYS A 80 -10.83 8.11 -7.31
CA CYS A 80 -9.57 8.45 -6.66
C CYS A 80 -8.53 8.87 -7.70
N GLY A 81 -7.73 9.89 -7.35
CA GLY A 81 -6.66 10.37 -8.21
C GLY A 81 -5.45 9.43 -8.25
N PRO A 82 -4.44 9.73 -9.09
CA PRO A 82 -3.16 9.06 -9.04
C PRO A 82 -2.42 9.38 -7.73
N PHE A 83 -1.42 8.58 -7.39
CA PHE A 83 -0.49 8.83 -6.30
C PHE A 83 0.95 8.85 -6.81
N SER A 84 1.81 9.53 -6.05
CA SER A 84 3.27 9.46 -6.17
C SER A 84 3.83 9.46 -4.75
N VAL A 85 4.65 8.48 -4.44
CA VAL A 85 5.31 8.34 -3.13
C VAL A 85 6.80 8.13 -3.34
N GLN A 86 7.57 8.63 -2.37
CA GLN A 86 9.03 8.49 -2.36
C GLN A 86 9.46 7.68 -1.14
N ARG A 87 10.39 6.76 -1.33
CA ARG A 87 10.99 5.99 -0.25
C ARG A 87 11.80 6.92 0.65
N ILE A 88 11.46 6.93 1.94
CA ILE A 88 12.16 7.75 2.95
C ILE A 88 13.04 6.92 3.89
N SER A 89 12.88 5.60 3.87
CA SER A 89 13.63 4.65 4.69
C SER A 89 13.61 3.25 4.07
N ASP A 90 14.60 2.43 4.42
CA ASP A 90 14.61 0.99 4.11
C ASP A 90 13.89 0.15 5.18
N GLU A 91 13.48 0.77 6.29
CA GLU A 91 12.68 0.14 7.32
C GLU A 91 11.22 0.00 6.87
N ALA A 92 10.67 -1.22 6.99
CA ALA A 92 9.28 -1.53 6.67
C ALA A 92 8.43 -1.56 7.95
N ASP A 93 7.21 -1.04 7.87
CA ASP A 93 6.20 -1.12 8.93
C ASP A 93 5.06 -2.07 8.50
N PRO A 94 5.23 -3.39 8.69
CA PRO A 94 4.26 -4.37 8.26
C PRO A 94 2.96 -4.23 9.07
N PRO A 95 1.81 -4.58 8.48
CA PRO A 95 0.55 -4.58 9.22
C PRO A 95 0.62 -5.60 10.37
N PRO A 96 -0.11 -5.37 11.48
CA PRO A 96 -0.21 -6.34 12.57
C PRO A 96 -0.80 -7.69 12.09
N PRO A 97 -0.78 -8.74 12.91
CA PRO A 97 -1.60 -9.92 12.66
C PRO A 97 -3.10 -9.55 12.69
N GLU A 98 -3.92 -10.26 11.93
CA GLU A 98 -5.38 -10.22 12.13
C GLU A 98 -5.71 -10.85 13.50
N ASP A 99 -6.63 -10.23 14.24
CA ASP A 99 -7.16 -10.74 15.52
C ASP A 99 -8.12 -11.94 15.33
#